data_AF-A0AAN8ICL9-F1
#
_entry.id   AF-A0AAN8ICL9-F1
#
_cell.length_a   1.000
_cell.length_b   1.000
_cell.length_c   1.000
_cell.angle_alpha   90.00
_cell.angle_beta   90.00
_cell.angle_gamma   90.00
#
_symmetry.space_group_name_H-M   'P 1'
#
loop_
_entity.id
_entity.type
_entity.pdbx_description
1 polymer ?
#
loop_
_entity_poly.entity_id
_entity_poly.type
_entity_poly.pdbx_seq_one_letter_code
_entity_poly.pdbx_strand_id
1 'polypeptide(L)'
;VFFRAGIVAKMEELRDAALTKVIIKFQCAIRCYLAQCHYKQLLGQQEAYGIIQQNVRQWTTLRLWPWYRLFTRLKPQLKGMKSNAEVEALEKKVKELEESSKNEEERRKRFEDELRMRTEQYEESRAALERERMLMEKRNQEIEELYKSLKAEAEKSEEQARKAKELEREKAKEAKEWAEKEKRLKMEAEAEAARSKQLADRLTAELKSQQEENQRLMDQKKAQEATNNELSDRLHILQEKHDRAENQRNRLQEEMEKFEDKYMAELRQKDELAKGLSCLETEIRS
;
A
#
# COMPACT_ATOMS: atom_id res chain seq x y z
N VAL A 1 -11.81 43.34 28.18
CA VAL A 1 -13.16 43.96 28.04
C VAL A 1 -13.35 44.29 26.57
N PHE A 2 -14.46 43.85 25.95
CA PHE A 2 -14.75 44.12 24.54
C PHE A 2 -15.80 45.23 24.43
N PHE A 3 -15.59 46.19 23.53
CA PHE A 3 -16.51 47.29 23.29
C PHE A 3 -17.08 47.21 21.87
N ARG A 4 -18.33 47.65 21.70
CA ARG A 4 -18.90 47.87 20.35
C ARG A 4 -18.29 49.13 19.72
N ALA A 5 -18.29 49.17 18.39
CA ALA A 5 -17.83 50.33 17.63
C ALA A 5 -18.55 51.61 18.10
N GLY A 6 -17.81 52.71 18.24
CA GLY A 6 -18.31 54.02 18.66
C GLY A 6 -18.44 54.22 20.18
N ILE A 7 -18.60 53.16 20.98
CA ILE A 7 -18.68 53.28 22.45
C ILE A 7 -17.34 53.77 23.03
N VAL A 8 -16.22 53.26 22.51
CA VAL A 8 -14.88 53.67 22.95
C VAL A 8 -14.65 55.15 22.67
N ALA A 9 -14.97 55.61 21.46
CA ALA A 9 -14.81 57.02 21.07
C ALA A 9 -15.61 57.96 22.02
N LYS A 10 -16.87 57.62 22.33
CA LYS A 10 -17.68 58.40 23.28
C LYS A 10 -17.11 58.40 24.70
N MET A 11 -16.56 57.26 25.15
CA MET A 11 -15.91 57.16 26.45
C MET A 11 -14.61 57.98 26.49
N GLU A 12 -13.86 58.02 25.39
CA GLU A 12 -12.66 58.85 25.25
C GLU A 12 -13.00 60.33 25.25
N GLU A 13 -14.05 60.77 24.55
CA GLU A 13 -14.51 62.16 24.60
C GLU A 13 -14.90 62.60 26.03
N LEU A 14 -15.62 61.75 26.77
CA LEU A 14 -15.98 62.02 28.17
C LEU A 14 -14.73 62.06 29.07
N ARG A 15 -13.78 61.15 28.85
CA ARG A 15 -12.50 61.14 29.55
C ARG A 15 -11.74 62.44 29.29
N ASP A 16 -11.65 62.86 28.04
CA ASP A 16 -10.88 64.04 27.65
C ASP A 16 -11.53 65.33 28.19
N ALA A 17 -12.86 65.42 28.20
CA ALA A 17 -13.58 66.52 28.84
C ALA A 17 -13.35 66.56 30.37
N ALA A 18 -13.32 65.40 31.03
CA ALA A 18 -13.03 65.30 32.46
C ALA A 18 -11.57 65.66 32.77
N LEU A 19 -10.62 65.10 32.02
CA LEU A 19 -9.19 65.37 32.15
C LEU A 19 -8.87 66.84 31.90
N THR A 20 -9.50 67.47 30.91
CA THR A 20 -9.31 68.90 30.63
C THR A 20 -9.61 69.76 31.86
N LYS A 21 -10.71 69.49 32.57
CA LYS A 21 -11.06 70.23 33.80
C LYS A 21 -10.02 70.02 34.92
N VAL A 22 -9.52 68.80 35.07
CA VAL A 22 -8.50 68.46 36.08
C VAL A 22 -7.17 69.15 35.74
N ILE A 23 -6.73 69.06 34.49
CA ILE A 23 -5.49 69.65 34.00
C ILE A 23 -5.51 71.16 34.15
N ILE A 24 -6.61 71.84 33.79
CA ILE A 24 -6.72 73.30 33.97
C ILE A 24 -6.57 73.68 35.44
N LYS A 25 -7.26 72.99 36.37
CA LYS A 25 -7.13 73.25 37.81
C LYS A 25 -5.70 73.03 38.31
N PHE A 26 -5.05 71.95 37.87
CA PHE A 26 -3.67 71.64 38.23
C PHE A 26 -2.70 72.73 37.73
N GLN A 27 -2.84 73.15 36.47
CA GLN A 27 -2.00 74.21 35.92
C GLN A 27 -2.24 75.55 36.62
N CYS A 28 -3.49 75.90 36.96
CA CYS A 28 -3.80 77.09 37.74
C CYS A 28 -3.16 77.04 39.13
N ALA A 29 -3.18 75.88 39.80
CA ALA A 29 -2.53 75.70 41.09
C ALA A 29 -1.01 75.88 41.00
N ILE A 30 -0.36 75.31 39.98
CA ILE A 30 1.08 75.51 39.74
C ILE A 30 1.40 76.99 39.49
N ARG A 31 0.66 77.66 38.60
CA ARG A 31 0.88 79.09 38.30
C ARG A 31 0.70 79.96 39.54
N CYS A 32 -0.30 79.67 40.37
CA CYS A 32 -0.53 80.36 41.64
C CYS A 32 0.64 80.12 42.62
N TYR A 33 1.08 78.87 42.79
CA TYR A 33 2.21 78.54 43.66
C TYR A 33 3.50 79.25 43.22
N LEU A 34 3.82 79.22 41.92
CA LEU A 34 4.98 79.92 41.37
C LEU A 34 4.89 81.44 41.58
N ALA A 35 3.72 82.04 41.37
CA ALA A 35 3.50 83.47 41.62
C ALA A 35 3.69 83.82 43.11
N GLN A 36 3.21 82.97 44.03
CA GLN A 36 3.41 83.14 45.46
C GLN A 36 4.89 83.02 45.86
N CYS A 37 5.62 82.05 45.30
CA CYS A 37 7.06 81.91 45.52
C CYS A 37 7.82 83.14 45.04
N HIS A 38 7.52 83.63 43.82
CA HIS A 38 8.14 84.84 43.28
C HIS A 38 7.78 86.08 44.11
N TYR A 39 6.52 86.22 44.53
CA TYR A 39 6.09 87.32 45.40
C TYR A 39 6.82 87.31 46.74
N LYS A 40 7.00 86.14 47.38
CA LYS A 40 7.80 86.01 48.62
C LYS A 40 9.25 86.46 48.41
N GLN A 41 9.85 86.14 47.26
CA GLN A 41 11.19 86.61 46.93
C GLN A 41 11.23 88.14 46.79
N LEU A 42 10.27 88.73 46.06
CA LEU A 42 10.16 90.18 45.91
C LEU A 42 9.94 90.90 47.24
N LEU A 43 9.12 90.33 48.13
CA LEU A 43 8.88 90.89 49.46
C LEU A 43 10.17 90.87 50.30
N GLY A 44 10.91 89.75 50.28
CA GLY A 44 12.22 89.66 50.93
C GLY A 44 13.24 90.66 50.35
N GLN A 45 13.21 90.89 49.03
CA GLN A 45 14.05 91.91 48.39
C GLN A 45 13.67 93.33 48.83
N GLN A 46 12.37 93.65 48.90
CA GLN A 46 11.88 94.95 49.38
C GLN A 46 12.35 95.25 50.80
N GLU A 47 12.21 94.29 51.71
CA GLU A 47 12.71 94.41 53.08
C GLU A 47 14.24 94.55 53.11
N ALA A 48 14.96 93.73 52.34
CA ALA A 48 16.41 93.80 52.22
C ALA A 48 16.89 95.17 51.70
N TYR A 49 16.19 95.79 50.74
CA TYR A 49 16.54 97.12 50.25
C TYR A 49 16.50 98.17 51.36
N GLY A 50 15.45 98.16 52.19
CA GLY A 50 15.34 99.07 53.33
C GLY A 50 16.50 98.89 54.32
N ILE A 51 16.80 97.64 54.67
CA ILE A 51 17.91 97.29 55.58
C ILE A 51 19.26 97.72 54.99
N ILE A 52 19.52 97.44 53.71
CA ILE A 52 20.77 97.82 53.04
C ILE A 52 20.91 99.34 53.01
N GLN A 53 19.88 100.08 52.62
CA GLN A 53 19.92 101.54 52.59
C GLN A 53 20.19 102.13 53.98
N GLN A 54 19.51 101.62 55.01
CA GLN A 54 19.73 102.05 56.39
C GLN A 54 21.15 101.74 56.86
N ASN A 55 21.65 100.54 56.57
CA ASN A 55 23.02 100.13 56.90
C ASN A 55 24.06 100.98 56.19
N VAL A 56 23.87 101.34 54.91
CA VAL A 56 24.78 102.23 54.18
C VAL A 56 24.83 103.63 54.81
N ARG A 57 23.66 104.17 55.21
CA ARG A 57 23.60 105.46 55.93
C ARG A 57 24.32 105.38 57.27
N GLN A 58 24.04 104.36 58.08
CA GLN A 58 24.69 104.13 59.37
C GLN A 58 26.21 103.91 59.21
N TRP A 59 26.63 103.15 58.21
CA TRP A 59 28.04 102.91 57.88
C TRP A 59 28.80 104.20 57.58
N THR A 60 28.16 105.11 56.85
CA THR A 60 28.75 106.40 56.48
C THR A 60 29.08 107.23 57.73
N THR A 61 28.26 107.13 58.77
CA THR A 61 28.52 107.74 60.09
C THR A 61 29.55 106.93 60.89
N LEU A 62 29.38 105.61 60.97
CA LEU A 62 30.21 104.71 61.78
C LEU A 62 31.68 104.72 61.34
N ARG A 63 31.95 104.74 60.03
CA ARG A 63 33.33 104.72 59.50
C ARG A 63 34.15 105.95 59.92
N LEU A 64 33.49 107.08 60.18
CA LEU A 64 34.13 108.32 60.63
C LEU A 64 34.32 108.34 62.16
N TRP A 65 33.63 107.46 62.89
CA TRP A 65 33.69 107.41 64.35
C TRP A 65 35.05 106.89 64.86
N PRO A 66 35.76 107.63 65.73
CA PRO A 66 37.11 107.28 66.16
C PRO A 66 37.25 105.89 66.80
N TRP A 67 36.29 105.49 67.64
CA TRP A 67 36.30 104.18 68.31
C TRP A 67 36.21 103.01 67.32
N TYR A 68 35.41 103.14 66.26
CA TYR A 68 35.33 102.13 65.22
C TYR A 68 36.64 102.01 64.41
N ARG A 69 37.28 103.14 64.09
CA ARG A 69 38.61 103.14 63.44
C ARG A 69 39.69 102.47 64.30
N LEU A 70 39.65 102.65 65.62
CA LEU A 70 40.54 101.94 66.54
C LEU A 70 40.27 100.43 66.51
N PHE A 71 39.01 100.02 66.64
CA PHE A 71 38.62 98.60 66.62
C PHE A 71 39.05 97.89 65.33
N THR A 72 38.84 98.50 64.16
CA THR A 72 39.21 97.89 62.86
C THR A 72 40.73 97.70 62.70
N ARG A 73 41.55 98.56 63.32
CA ARG A 73 43.02 98.39 63.34
C ARG A 73 43.46 97.28 64.29
N LEU A 74 42.81 97.17 65.44
CA LEU A 74 43.15 96.17 66.47
C LEU A 74 42.66 94.75 66.10
N LYS A 75 41.46 94.61 65.52
CA LYS A 75 40.84 93.31 65.25
C LYS A 75 41.71 92.33 64.43
N PRO A 76 42.38 92.72 63.32
CA PRO A 76 43.26 91.82 62.58
C PRO A 76 44.47 91.33 63.38
N GLN A 77 44.96 92.13 64.33
CA GLN A 77 46.08 91.74 65.20
C GLN A 77 45.65 90.69 66.24
N LEU A 78 44.34 90.51 66.43
CA LEU A 78 43.74 89.47 67.27
C LEU A 78 43.39 88.18 66.48
N LYS A 79 43.61 88.14 65.15
CA LYS A 79 43.29 86.95 64.29
C LYS A 79 44.02 85.66 64.66
N GLY A 80 45.05 85.72 65.52
CA GLY A 80 45.68 84.52 66.09
C GLY A 80 44.76 83.74 67.04
N MET A 81 43.69 84.38 67.54
CA MET A 81 42.62 83.71 68.28
C MET A 81 41.54 83.27 67.29
N LYS A 82 41.70 82.07 66.71
CA LYS A 82 40.57 81.39 66.05
C LYS A 82 39.42 81.37 67.05
N SER A 83 38.23 81.84 66.65
CA SER A 83 37.07 81.76 67.53
C SER A 83 36.79 80.28 67.79
N ASN A 84 36.58 79.86 69.04
CA ASN A 84 36.19 78.48 69.37
C ASN A 84 35.01 78.01 68.50
N ALA A 85 34.12 78.93 68.09
CA ALA A 85 33.03 78.65 67.17
C ALA A 85 33.47 78.18 65.76
N GLU A 86 34.59 78.68 65.23
CA GLU A 86 35.13 78.23 63.93
C GLU A 86 35.74 76.83 64.04
N VAL A 87 36.40 76.53 65.16
CA VAL A 87 36.95 75.19 65.43
C VAL A 87 35.82 74.19 65.61
N GLU A 88 34.81 74.50 66.42
CA GLU A 88 33.61 73.66 66.60
C GLU A 88 32.86 73.43 65.29
N ALA A 89 32.74 74.45 64.42
CA ALA A 89 32.11 74.31 63.11
C ALA A 89 32.91 73.39 62.16
N LEU A 90 34.25 73.46 62.20
CA LEU A 90 35.10 72.57 61.43
C LEU A 90 35.05 71.13 61.96
N GLU A 91 35.06 70.94 63.28
CA GLU A 91 34.94 69.62 63.90
C GLU A 91 33.61 68.93 63.57
N LYS A 92 32.49 69.68 63.58
CA LYS A 92 31.20 69.15 63.14
C LYS A 92 31.22 68.71 61.68
N LYS A 93 31.78 69.53 60.79
CA LYS A 93 31.92 69.18 59.36
C LYS A 93 32.80 67.94 59.15
N VAL A 94 33.89 67.80 59.90
CA VAL A 94 34.75 66.62 59.81
C VAL A 94 33.96 65.37 60.23
N LYS A 95 33.22 65.42 61.34
CA LYS A 95 32.38 64.30 61.78
C LYS A 95 31.30 63.93 60.76
N GLU A 96 30.58 64.92 60.23
CA GLU A 96 29.56 64.70 59.19
C GLU A 96 30.16 64.06 57.93
N LEU A 97 31.36 64.49 57.51
CA LEU A 97 32.05 63.91 56.37
C LEU A 97 32.54 62.49 56.64
N GLU A 98 33.06 62.22 57.83
CA GLU A 98 33.49 60.87 58.24
C GLU A 98 32.31 59.88 58.28
N GLU A 99 31.16 60.30 58.83
CA GLU A 99 29.94 59.50 58.85
C GLU A 99 29.41 59.26 57.43
N SER A 100 29.39 60.30 56.59
CA SER A 100 28.98 60.18 55.19
C SER A 100 29.91 59.22 54.43
N SER A 101 31.23 59.30 54.65
CA SER A 101 32.21 58.41 54.00
C SER A 101 32.00 56.95 54.39
N LYS A 102 31.81 56.67 55.69
CA LYS A 102 31.53 55.31 56.19
C LYS A 102 30.24 54.75 55.59
N ASN A 103 29.17 55.55 55.57
CA ASN A 103 27.89 55.13 55.00
C ASN A 103 27.95 54.88 53.48
N GLU A 104 28.77 55.62 52.74
CA GLU A 104 29.01 55.39 51.32
C GLU A 104 29.86 54.12 51.10
N GLU A 105 30.90 53.88 51.91
CA GLU A 105 31.71 52.66 51.84
C GLU A 105 30.88 51.40 52.12
N GLU A 106 30.01 51.42 53.13
CA GLU A 106 29.11 50.31 53.42
C GLU A 106 28.11 50.07 52.28
N ARG A 107 27.53 51.14 51.71
CA ARG A 107 26.64 51.02 50.56
C ARG A 107 27.35 50.45 49.34
N ARG A 108 28.58 50.88 49.05
CA ARG A 108 29.39 50.33 47.95
C ARG A 108 29.63 48.84 48.12
N LYS A 109 30.06 48.40 49.31
CA LYS A 109 30.29 46.97 49.59
C LYS A 109 29.02 46.14 49.40
N ARG A 110 27.86 46.62 49.90
CA ARG A 110 26.57 45.94 49.69
C ARG A 110 26.22 45.81 48.20
N PHE A 111 26.40 46.87 47.42
CA PHE A 111 26.14 46.82 45.98
C PHE A 111 27.13 45.93 45.23
N GLU A 112 28.40 45.88 45.64
CA GLU A 112 29.39 44.96 45.07
C GLU A 112 29.02 43.50 45.35
N ASP A 113 28.59 43.18 46.58
CA ASP A 113 28.13 41.84 46.95
C ASP A 113 26.85 41.45 46.20
N GLU A 114 25.86 42.36 46.10
CA GLU A 114 24.63 42.14 45.32
C GLU A 114 24.93 41.94 43.83
N LEU A 115 25.84 42.74 43.27
CA LEU A 115 26.25 42.62 41.87
C LEU A 115 26.92 41.27 41.63
N ARG A 116 27.83 40.86 42.52
CA ARG A 116 28.52 39.57 42.45
C ARG A 116 27.53 38.40 42.50
N MET A 117 26.62 38.40 43.47
CA MET A 117 25.57 37.39 43.59
C MET A 117 24.70 37.32 42.32
N ARG A 118 24.35 38.48 41.75
CA ARG A 118 23.52 38.53 40.54
C ARG A 118 24.28 38.09 39.29
N THR A 119 25.58 38.37 39.20
CA THR A 119 26.43 37.86 38.12
C THR A 119 26.57 36.35 38.19
N GLU A 120 26.80 35.79 39.38
CA GLU A 120 26.88 34.33 39.57
C GLU A 120 25.55 33.65 39.19
N GLN A 121 24.41 34.18 39.63
CA GLN A 121 23.08 33.69 39.22
C GLN A 121 22.85 33.78 37.70
N TYR A 122 23.30 34.87 37.06
CA TYR A 122 23.17 35.04 35.62
C TYR A 122 24.01 34.02 34.85
N GLU A 123 25.25 33.78 35.29
CA GLU A 123 26.15 32.79 34.68
C GLU A 123 25.61 31.36 34.85
N GLU A 124 25.08 31.02 36.02
CA GLU A 124 24.44 29.73 36.27
C GLU A 124 23.20 29.52 35.39
N SER A 125 22.33 30.53 35.30
CA SER A 125 21.14 30.49 34.44
C SER A 125 21.50 30.37 32.97
N ARG A 126 22.53 31.10 32.52
CA ARG A 126 23.05 31.02 31.16
C ARG A 126 23.60 29.63 30.85
N ALA A 127 24.40 29.06 31.76
CA ALA A 127 24.94 27.72 31.62
C ALA A 127 23.84 26.65 31.60
N ALA A 128 22.78 26.81 32.41
CA ALA A 128 21.61 25.93 32.38
C ALA A 128 20.88 25.99 31.02
N LEU A 129 20.66 27.20 30.50
CA LEU A 129 20.05 27.40 29.19
C LEU A 129 20.87 26.79 28.04
N GLU A 130 22.20 26.92 28.09
CA GLU A 130 23.10 26.28 27.11
C GLU A 130 23.04 24.75 27.19
N ARG A 131 22.98 24.17 28.40
CA ARG A 131 22.78 22.71 28.57
C ARG A 131 21.44 22.25 28.00
N GLU A 132 20.35 22.98 28.26
CA GLU A 132 19.03 22.67 27.69
C GLU A 132 19.04 22.76 26.17
N ARG A 133 19.66 23.79 25.59
CA ARG A 133 19.81 23.92 24.13
C ARG A 133 20.55 22.73 23.54
N MET A 134 21.67 22.33 24.13
CA MET A 134 22.44 21.16 23.68
C MET A 134 21.63 19.86 23.77
N LEU A 135 20.82 19.71 24.83
CA LEU A 135 19.93 18.56 24.98
C LEU A 135 18.83 18.55 23.91
N MET A 136 18.19 19.70 23.67
CA MET A 136 17.17 19.85 22.63
C MET A 136 17.72 19.59 21.24
N GLU A 137 18.95 20.04 20.96
CA GLU A 137 19.61 19.79 19.68
C GLU A 137 19.90 18.29 19.47
N LYS A 138 20.37 17.59 20.51
CA LYS A 138 20.50 16.12 20.48
C LYS A 138 19.17 15.42 20.25
N ARG A 139 18.10 15.84 20.93
CA ARG A 139 16.76 15.28 20.73
C ARG A 139 16.22 15.53 19.33
N ASN A 140 16.48 16.71 18.77
CA ASN A 140 16.10 17.00 17.39
C ASN A 140 16.86 16.10 16.39
N GLN A 141 18.15 15.88 16.59
CA GLN A 141 18.94 14.95 15.78
C GLN A 141 18.39 13.51 15.88
N GLU A 142 18.10 13.03 17.10
CA GLU A 142 17.46 11.71 17.30
C GLU A 142 16.11 11.61 16.57
N ILE A 143 15.27 12.65 16.65
CA ILE A 143 13.98 12.70 15.95
C ILE A 143 14.19 12.67 14.43
N GLU A 144 15.16 13.42 13.89
CA GLU A 144 15.47 13.42 12.46
C GLU A 144 15.95 12.04 11.98
N GLU A 145 16.78 11.35 12.75
CA GLU A 145 17.24 10.00 12.44
C GLU A 145 16.09 8.99 12.46
N LEU A 146 15.24 9.02 13.50
CA LEU A 146 14.04 8.20 13.58
C LEU A 146 13.07 8.49 12.42
N TYR A 147 12.90 9.76 12.05
CA TYR A 147 12.07 10.16 10.93
C TYR A 147 12.60 9.61 9.60
N LYS A 148 13.92 9.68 9.36
CA LYS A 148 14.56 9.08 8.18
C LYS A 148 14.37 7.56 8.15
N SER A 149 14.56 6.87 9.28
CA SER A 149 14.35 5.43 9.39
C SER A 149 12.90 5.05 9.12
N LEU A 150 11.93 5.76 9.73
CA LEU A 150 10.50 5.51 9.54
C LEU A 150 10.09 5.73 8.08
N LYS A 151 10.62 6.78 7.43
CA LYS A 151 10.37 7.06 6.02
C LYS A 151 10.89 5.93 5.13
N ALA A 152 12.10 5.43 5.38
CA ALA A 152 12.67 4.30 4.64
C ALA A 152 11.86 3.00 4.85
N GLU A 153 11.38 2.75 6.07
CA GLU A 153 10.48 1.61 6.38
C GLU A 153 9.16 1.73 5.62
N ALA A 154 8.57 2.92 5.58
CA ALA A 154 7.33 3.20 4.85
C ALA A 154 7.51 3.00 3.33
N GLU A 155 8.60 3.49 2.75
CA GLU A 155 8.92 3.27 1.33
C GLU A 155 9.09 1.78 1.00
N LYS A 156 9.79 1.01 1.85
CA LYS A 156 9.90 -0.45 1.70
C LYS A 156 8.55 -1.15 1.81
N SER A 157 7.71 -0.74 2.77
CA SER A 157 6.37 -1.29 2.96
C SER A 157 5.47 -1.00 1.74
N GLU A 158 5.53 0.21 1.19
CA GLU A 158 4.79 0.56 -0.02
C GLU A 158 5.27 -0.26 -1.23
N GLU A 159 6.58 -0.46 -1.38
CA GLU A 159 7.13 -1.29 -2.46
C GLU A 159 6.73 -2.77 -2.32
N GLN A 160 6.75 -3.32 -1.09
CA GLN A 160 6.24 -4.66 -0.81
C GLN A 160 4.74 -4.77 -1.13
N ALA A 161 3.95 -3.77 -0.76
CA ALA A 161 2.52 -3.74 -1.08
C ALA A 161 2.27 -3.67 -2.59
N ARG A 162 3.12 -2.96 -3.35
CA ARG A 162 3.07 -2.96 -4.83
C ARG A 162 3.40 -4.34 -5.40
N LYS A 163 4.49 -4.97 -4.97
CA LYS A 163 4.88 -6.32 -5.39
C LYS A 163 3.79 -7.35 -5.06
N ALA A 164 3.18 -7.27 -3.88
CA ALA A 164 2.08 -8.13 -3.49
C ALA A 164 0.86 -7.96 -4.40
N LYS A 165 0.50 -6.72 -4.76
CA LYS A 165 -0.59 -6.45 -5.71
C LYS A 165 -0.27 -6.96 -7.12
N GLU A 166 0.97 -6.87 -7.57
CA GLU A 166 1.40 -7.43 -8.86
C GLU A 166 1.32 -8.95 -8.88
N LEU A 167 1.84 -9.61 -7.84
CA LEU A 167 1.73 -11.07 -7.67
C LEU A 167 0.27 -11.53 -7.62
N GLU A 168 -0.61 -10.83 -6.90
CA GLU A 168 -2.05 -11.15 -6.89
C GLU A 168 -2.69 -10.98 -8.28
N ARG A 169 -2.26 -9.98 -9.07
CA ARG A 169 -2.70 -9.83 -10.46
C ARG A 169 -2.20 -10.97 -11.35
N GLU A 170 -0.97 -11.42 -11.18
CA GLU A 170 -0.41 -12.57 -11.92
C GLU A 170 -1.13 -13.87 -11.56
N LYS A 171 -1.29 -14.17 -10.27
CA LYS A 171 -2.09 -15.32 -9.81
C LYS A 171 -3.51 -15.30 -10.36
N ALA A 172 -4.16 -14.13 -10.40
CA ALA A 172 -5.49 -14.00 -10.96
C ALA A 172 -5.53 -14.24 -12.49
N LYS A 173 -4.47 -13.88 -13.22
CA LYS A 173 -4.33 -14.20 -14.65
C LYS A 173 -4.11 -15.69 -14.85
N GLU A 174 -3.18 -16.30 -14.12
CA GLU A 174 -2.91 -17.73 -14.18
C GLU A 174 -4.14 -18.56 -13.81
N ALA A 175 -4.90 -18.15 -12.79
CA ALA A 175 -6.16 -18.80 -12.42
C ALA A 175 -7.21 -18.74 -13.53
N LYS A 176 -7.29 -17.61 -14.26
CA LYS A 176 -8.16 -17.48 -15.44
C LYS A 176 -7.70 -18.40 -16.57
N GLU A 177 -6.41 -18.41 -16.88
CA GLU A 177 -5.83 -19.27 -17.92
C GLU A 177 -6.03 -20.77 -17.60
N TRP A 178 -5.86 -21.16 -16.34
CA TRP A 178 -6.14 -22.51 -15.87
C TRP A 178 -7.61 -22.87 -16.01
N ALA A 179 -8.52 -21.99 -15.61
CA ALA A 179 -9.96 -22.21 -15.76
C ALA A 179 -10.37 -22.34 -17.25
N GLU A 180 -9.75 -21.56 -18.14
CA GLU A 180 -9.96 -21.68 -19.59
C GLU A 180 -9.40 -22.99 -20.16
N LYS A 181 -8.20 -23.41 -19.74
CA LYS A 181 -7.63 -24.72 -20.09
C LYS A 181 -8.50 -25.88 -19.60
N GLU A 182 -8.99 -25.82 -18.36
CA GLU A 182 -9.87 -26.84 -17.80
C GLU A 182 -11.20 -26.93 -18.58
N LYS A 183 -11.78 -25.78 -18.95
CA LYS A 183 -12.96 -25.75 -19.83
C LYS A 183 -12.68 -26.35 -21.21
N ARG A 184 -11.52 -26.03 -21.82
CA ARG A 184 -11.10 -26.64 -23.09
C ARG A 184 -10.98 -28.16 -22.98
N LEU A 185 -10.27 -28.66 -21.97
CA LEU A 185 -10.11 -30.10 -21.74
C LEU A 185 -11.45 -30.80 -21.50
N LYS A 186 -12.38 -30.18 -20.75
CA LYS A 186 -13.73 -30.73 -20.57
C LYS A 186 -14.50 -30.80 -21.89
N MET A 187 -14.48 -29.75 -22.71
CA MET A 187 -15.09 -29.76 -24.04
C MET A 187 -14.47 -30.82 -24.95
N GLU A 188 -13.15 -30.98 -24.91
CA GLU A 188 -12.43 -31.97 -25.71
C GLU A 188 -12.76 -33.41 -25.26
N ALA A 189 -12.82 -33.65 -23.95
CA ALA A 189 -13.27 -34.92 -23.38
C ALA A 189 -14.74 -35.24 -23.68
N GLU A 190 -15.63 -34.24 -23.63
CA GLU A 190 -17.04 -34.40 -24.04
C GLU A 190 -17.15 -34.71 -25.54
N ALA A 191 -16.37 -34.04 -26.38
CA ALA A 191 -16.32 -34.30 -27.81
C ALA A 191 -15.77 -35.70 -28.12
N GLU A 192 -14.73 -36.15 -27.41
CA GLU A 192 -14.16 -37.48 -27.54
C GLU A 192 -15.11 -38.58 -27.03
N ALA A 193 -15.78 -38.35 -25.90
CA ALA A 193 -16.84 -39.23 -25.41
C ALA A 193 -18.02 -39.31 -26.39
N ALA A 194 -18.42 -38.19 -27.00
CA ALA A 194 -19.44 -38.17 -28.06
C ALA A 194 -19.01 -38.93 -29.31
N ARG A 195 -17.74 -38.78 -29.75
CA ARG A 195 -17.16 -39.55 -30.87
C ARG A 195 -17.11 -41.04 -30.56
N SER A 196 -16.67 -41.42 -29.36
CA SER A 196 -16.62 -42.81 -28.91
C SER A 196 -18.02 -43.43 -28.85
N LYS A 197 -19.01 -42.68 -28.35
CA LYS A 197 -20.42 -43.11 -28.34
C LYS A 197 -20.98 -43.29 -29.75
N GLN A 198 -20.75 -42.34 -30.66
CA GLN A 198 -21.15 -42.47 -32.06
C GLN A 198 -20.48 -43.67 -32.76
N LEU A 199 -19.21 -43.95 -32.44
CA LEU A 199 -18.50 -45.12 -32.95
C LEU A 199 -19.12 -46.42 -32.41
N ALA A 200 -19.45 -46.48 -31.12
CA ALA A 200 -20.11 -47.62 -30.50
C ALA A 200 -21.52 -47.86 -31.09
N ASP A 201 -22.29 -46.80 -31.34
CA ASP A 201 -23.62 -46.89 -31.96
C ASP A 201 -23.54 -47.38 -33.42
N ARG A 202 -22.50 -46.98 -34.17
CA ARG A 202 -22.24 -47.50 -35.53
C ARG A 202 -21.86 -48.98 -35.53
N LEU A 203 -20.92 -49.37 -34.67
CA LEU A 203 -20.47 -50.77 -34.55
C LEU A 203 -21.60 -51.70 -34.11
N THR A 204 -22.50 -51.24 -33.22
CA THR A 204 -23.67 -52.03 -32.81
C THR A 204 -24.73 -52.14 -33.92
N ALA A 205 -24.88 -51.12 -34.76
CA ALA A 205 -25.74 -51.20 -35.95
C ALA A 205 -25.18 -52.16 -37.01
N GLU A 206 -23.87 -52.13 -37.27
CA GLU A 206 -23.19 -53.06 -38.18
C GLU A 206 -23.26 -54.51 -37.66
N LEU A 207 -23.10 -54.72 -36.35
CA LEU A 207 -23.22 -56.04 -35.74
C LEU A 207 -24.64 -56.63 -35.93
N LYS A 208 -25.69 -55.83 -35.76
CA LYS A 208 -27.07 -56.25 -36.00
C LYS A 208 -27.32 -56.60 -37.47
N SER A 209 -26.81 -55.78 -38.39
CA SER A 209 -26.90 -56.05 -39.83
C SER A 209 -26.22 -57.38 -40.19
N GLN A 210 -25.03 -57.65 -39.64
CA GLN A 210 -24.34 -58.93 -39.88
C GLN A 210 -25.02 -60.13 -39.23
N GLN A 211 -25.70 -59.95 -38.09
CA GLN A 211 -26.51 -61.00 -37.48
C GLN A 211 -27.74 -61.35 -38.34
N GLU A 212 -28.42 -60.35 -38.90
CA GLU A 212 -29.55 -60.56 -39.82
C GLU A 212 -29.12 -61.25 -41.12
N GLU A 213 -27.94 -60.91 -41.64
CA GLU A 213 -27.38 -61.53 -42.84
C GLU A 213 -26.94 -62.98 -42.60
N ASN A 214 -26.33 -63.28 -41.45
CA ASN A 214 -26.01 -64.66 -41.05
C ASN A 214 -27.26 -65.53 -40.89
N GLN A 215 -28.34 -64.98 -40.32
CA GLN A 215 -29.59 -65.71 -40.16
C GLN A 215 -30.20 -66.09 -41.51
N ARG A 216 -30.17 -65.16 -42.49
CA ARG A 216 -30.63 -65.41 -43.88
C ARG A 216 -29.83 -66.52 -44.57
N LEU A 217 -28.51 -66.51 -44.42
CA LEU A 217 -27.64 -67.56 -44.98
C LEU A 217 -27.91 -68.93 -44.34
N MET A 218 -28.23 -68.96 -43.05
CA MET A 218 -28.57 -70.19 -42.33
C MET A 218 -29.89 -70.80 -42.81
N ASP A 219 -30.88 -69.97 -43.13
CA ASP A 219 -32.17 -70.41 -43.69
C ASP A 219 -32.04 -70.90 -45.15
N GLN A 220 -31.21 -70.25 -45.98
CA GLN A 220 -30.88 -70.74 -47.33
C GLN A 220 -30.20 -72.11 -47.30
N LYS A 221 -29.26 -72.33 -46.37
CA LYS A 221 -28.57 -73.61 -46.23
C LYS A 221 -29.54 -74.77 -45.94
N LYS A 222 -30.52 -74.56 -45.04
CA LYS A 222 -31.54 -75.57 -44.70
C LYS A 222 -32.44 -75.90 -45.89
N ALA A 223 -32.82 -74.92 -46.68
CA ALA A 223 -33.62 -75.13 -47.89
C ALA A 223 -32.86 -75.97 -48.94
N GLN A 224 -31.55 -75.72 -49.09
CA GLN A 224 -30.69 -76.48 -50.00
C GLN A 224 -30.54 -77.96 -49.58
N GLU A 225 -30.38 -78.23 -48.28
CA GLU A 225 -30.26 -79.60 -47.74
C GLU A 225 -31.54 -80.43 -47.97
N ALA A 226 -32.73 -79.81 -47.89
CA ALA A 226 -34.00 -80.49 -48.20
C ALA A 226 -34.10 -80.91 -49.67
N THR A 227 -33.65 -80.07 -50.60
CA THR A 227 -33.67 -80.38 -52.05
C THR A 227 -32.70 -81.50 -52.45
N ASN A 228 -31.57 -81.63 -51.75
CA ASN A 228 -30.61 -82.72 -52.00
C ASN A 228 -31.16 -84.09 -51.59
N ASN A 229 -31.91 -84.17 -50.50
CA ASN A 229 -32.50 -85.43 -50.04
C ASN A 229 -33.57 -85.95 -51.02
N GLU A 230 -34.41 -85.06 -51.57
CA GLU A 230 -35.40 -85.44 -52.60
C GLU A 230 -34.75 -85.94 -53.91
N LEU A 231 -33.60 -85.38 -54.29
CA LEU A 231 -32.84 -85.83 -55.46
C LEU A 231 -32.19 -87.21 -55.21
N SER A 232 -31.74 -87.48 -53.98
CA SER A 232 -31.19 -88.78 -53.60
C SER A 232 -32.23 -89.91 -53.65
N ASP A 233 -33.45 -89.65 -53.18
CA ASP A 233 -34.55 -90.64 -53.22
C ASP A 233 -35.01 -90.95 -54.66
N ARG A 234 -35.01 -89.95 -55.55
CA ARG A 234 -35.29 -90.16 -56.99
C ARG A 234 -34.22 -91.02 -57.69
N LEU A 235 -32.96 -90.88 -57.29
CA LEU A 235 -31.85 -91.67 -57.82
C LEU A 235 -32.00 -93.15 -57.46
N HIS A 236 -32.44 -93.45 -56.23
CA HIS A 236 -32.62 -94.82 -55.76
C HIS A 236 -33.74 -95.58 -56.52
N ILE A 237 -34.85 -94.90 -56.82
CA ILE A 237 -35.98 -95.46 -57.59
C ILE A 237 -35.58 -95.77 -59.05
N LEU A 238 -34.68 -94.97 -59.63
CA LEU A 238 -34.18 -95.20 -60.99
C LEU A 238 -33.20 -96.38 -61.07
N GLN A 239 -32.40 -96.60 -60.03
CA GLN A 239 -31.52 -97.78 -59.93
C GLN A 239 -32.30 -99.09 -59.87
N GLU A 240 -33.37 -99.18 -59.06
CA GLU A 240 -34.18 -100.41 -59.02
C GLU A 240 -34.86 -100.75 -60.36
N LYS A 241 -35.16 -99.73 -61.19
CA LYS A 241 -35.73 -99.95 -62.54
C LYS A 241 -34.67 -100.45 -63.52
N HIS A 242 -33.41 -100.02 -63.37
CA HIS A 242 -32.29 -100.49 -64.17
C HIS A 242 -32.06 -102.00 -63.95
N ASP A 243 -32.00 -102.44 -62.69
CA ASP A 243 -31.70 -103.84 -62.34
C ASP A 243 -32.80 -104.82 -62.82
N ARG A 244 -34.05 -104.36 -62.90
CA ARG A 244 -35.17 -105.16 -63.47
C ARG A 244 -35.05 -105.33 -64.98
N ALA A 245 -34.61 -104.28 -65.69
CA ALA A 245 -34.41 -104.34 -67.14
C ALA A 245 -33.20 -105.21 -67.52
N GLU A 246 -32.14 -105.17 -66.72
CA GLU A 246 -30.92 -105.96 -66.94
C GLU A 246 -31.16 -107.46 -66.75
N ASN A 247 -32.01 -107.85 -65.80
CA ASN A 247 -32.41 -109.24 -65.60
C ASN A 247 -33.30 -109.80 -66.74
N GLN A 248 -34.11 -108.95 -67.39
CA GLN A 248 -34.87 -109.36 -68.59
C GLN A 248 -33.97 -109.52 -69.81
N ARG A 249 -32.93 -108.67 -69.94
CA ARG A 249 -31.94 -108.75 -71.02
C ARG A 249 -31.18 -110.08 -71.00
N ASN A 250 -30.75 -110.55 -69.83
CA ASN A 250 -29.97 -111.78 -69.71
C ASN A 250 -30.78 -113.05 -70.06
N ARG A 251 -32.08 -113.09 -69.76
CA ARG A 251 -32.95 -114.23 -70.13
C ARG A 251 -33.16 -114.38 -71.63
N LEU A 252 -33.30 -113.27 -72.34
CA LEU A 252 -33.45 -113.28 -73.81
C LEU A 252 -32.13 -113.66 -74.51
N GLN A 253 -31.00 -113.44 -73.85
CA GLN A 253 -29.67 -113.79 -74.36
C GLN A 253 -29.42 -115.31 -74.29
N GLU A 254 -29.85 -115.99 -73.21
CA GLU A 254 -29.78 -117.45 -73.09
C GLU A 254 -30.74 -118.21 -74.03
N GLU A 255 -31.83 -117.59 -74.46
CA GLU A 255 -32.75 -118.18 -75.45
C GLU A 255 -32.19 -118.10 -76.87
N MET A 256 -31.49 -117.00 -77.21
CA MET A 256 -30.81 -116.81 -78.50
C MET A 256 -29.68 -117.83 -78.72
N GLU A 257 -28.83 -118.08 -77.72
CA GLU A 257 -27.72 -119.05 -77.84
C GLU A 257 -28.23 -120.49 -78.09
N LYS A 258 -29.36 -120.87 -77.50
CA LYS A 258 -29.99 -122.19 -77.73
C LYS A 258 -30.58 -122.34 -79.14
N PHE A 259 -30.97 -121.23 -79.78
CA PHE A 259 -31.42 -121.24 -81.17
C PHE A 259 -30.25 -121.28 -82.15
N GLU A 260 -29.14 -120.60 -81.83
CA GLU A 260 -27.91 -120.62 -82.63
C GLU A 260 -27.26 -122.02 -82.65
N ASP A 261 -27.22 -122.73 -81.51
CA ASP A 261 -26.67 -124.09 -81.44
C ASP A 261 -27.47 -125.10 -82.28
N LYS A 262 -28.80 -124.94 -82.36
CA LYS A 262 -29.66 -125.81 -83.20
C LYS A 262 -29.46 -125.54 -84.69
N TYR A 263 -29.31 -124.27 -85.07
CA TYR A 263 -29.05 -123.89 -86.47
C TYR A 263 -27.68 -124.40 -86.95
N MET A 264 -26.65 -124.31 -86.09
CA MET A 264 -25.30 -124.79 -86.39
C MET A 264 -25.23 -126.33 -86.53
N ALA A 265 -26.09 -127.07 -85.83
CA ALA A 265 -26.18 -128.53 -85.95
C ALA A 265 -26.79 -128.97 -87.30
N GLU A 266 -27.84 -128.29 -87.79
CA GLU A 266 -28.45 -128.60 -89.09
C GLU A 266 -27.55 -128.23 -90.28
N LEU A 267 -26.71 -127.19 -90.14
CA LEU A 267 -25.75 -126.80 -91.16
C LEU A 267 -24.67 -127.88 -91.39
N ARG A 268 -24.21 -128.54 -90.32
CA ARG A 268 -23.21 -129.63 -90.38
C ARG A 268 -23.76 -130.88 -91.06
N GLN A 269 -25.03 -131.22 -90.85
CA GLN A 269 -25.68 -132.34 -91.55
C GLN A 269 -25.86 -132.09 -93.05
N LYS A 270 -26.06 -130.82 -93.46
CA LYS A 270 -26.12 -130.46 -94.89
C LYS A 270 -24.76 -130.54 -95.59
N ASP A 271 -23.69 -130.11 -94.93
CA ASP A 271 -22.34 -130.15 -95.51
C ASP A 271 -21.78 -131.57 -95.65
N GLU A 272 -22.16 -132.51 -94.77
CA GLU A 272 -21.75 -133.93 -94.87
C GLU A 272 -22.49 -134.67 -96.01
N LEU A 273 -23.74 -134.31 -96.30
CA LEU A 273 -24.50 -134.87 -97.43
C LEU A 273 -24.07 -134.25 -98.78
N ALA A 274 -23.62 -132.99 -98.80
CA ALA A 274 -23.10 -132.31 -99.99
C ALA A 274 -21.65 -132.68 -100.34
N LYS A 275 -20.85 -133.07 -99.33
CA LYS A 275 -19.58 -133.82 -99.49
C LYS A 275 -19.82 -135.30 -99.77
N GLY A 276 -20.83 -135.60 -100.55
CA GLY A 276 -20.35 -135.66 -101.92
C GLY A 276 -19.99 -137.11 -102.25
N LEU A 277 -20.91 -137.89 -102.77
CA LEU A 277 -21.63 -137.51 -104.00
C LEU A 277 -20.63 -136.93 -105.05
N SER A 278 -19.85 -135.89 -104.75
CA SER A 278 -18.58 -135.50 -105.39
C SER A 278 -17.53 -136.63 -105.54
N CYS A 279 -17.36 -137.54 -104.57
CA CYS A 279 -16.44 -138.69 -104.72
C CYS A 279 -16.99 -139.82 -105.61
N LEU A 280 -18.28 -139.80 -105.99
CA LEU A 280 -18.88 -140.78 -106.91
C LEU A 280 -18.93 -140.28 -108.36
N GLU A 281 -18.58 -139.03 -108.65
CA GLU A 281 -18.71 -138.43 -109.99
C GLU A 281 -17.39 -138.20 -110.75
N THR A 282 -16.21 -138.30 -110.12
CA THR A 282 -14.95 -137.88 -110.77
C THR A 282 -13.84 -138.94 -110.85
N GLU A 283 -14.12 -140.17 -111.32
CA GLU A 283 -13.15 -140.96 -112.12
C GLU A 283 -13.74 -142.27 -112.71
N ILE A 284 -14.97 -142.17 -113.25
CA ILE A 284 -15.53 -143.06 -114.31
C ILE A 284 -15.16 -142.51 -115.71
N ARG A 285 -14.16 -141.60 -115.83
CA ARG A 285 -13.72 -141.03 -117.11
C ARG A 285 -12.19 -140.82 -117.21
N SER A 286 -11.42 -141.91 -117.18
CA SER A 286 -10.41 -142.26 -118.20
C SER A 286 -9.86 -143.67 -117.94
#